data_AF-A0A2D6ZDQ2-F1
#
_entry.id   AF-A0A2D6ZDQ2-F1
#
_cell.length_a   1.000
_cell.length_b   1.000
_cell.length_c   1.000
_cell.angle_alpha   90.00
_cell.angle_beta   90.00
_cell.angle_gamma   90.00
#
_symmetry.space_group_name_H-M   'P 1'
#
loop_
_entity.id
_entity.type
_entity.pdbx_description
1 polymer ?
#
loop_
_entity_poly.entity_id
_entity_poly.type
_entity_poly.pdbx_seq_one_letter_code
_entity_poly.pdbx_strand_id
1 'polypeptide(L)'
;MGIKAGKIWGKTELIHANGVLEFHRIEYKKNVACSKHKHDYKWNGFFIESGEMMVRVWQQGSQQGLIDETILKAGDFTRVKPGLYHEFIGLEDGVAFELYWAEFSHDDITRESQGHAVNEDVSAIDKTYENE
;
A
#
# COMPACT_ATOMS: atom_id res chain seq x y z
N MET A 1 -9.34 -16.79 10.83
CA MET A 1 -7.86 -16.92 10.87
C MET A 1 -7.38 -16.72 9.44
N GLY A 2 -6.46 -15.78 9.21
CA GLY A 2 -6.05 -15.37 7.87
C GLY A 2 -5.45 -16.50 7.05
N ILE A 3 -5.75 -16.57 5.75
CA ILE A 3 -5.16 -17.57 4.86
C ILE A 3 -3.72 -17.15 4.57
N LYS A 4 -2.76 -18.03 4.93
CA LYS A 4 -1.34 -17.87 4.60
C LYS A 4 -1.00 -18.76 3.41
N ALA A 5 -0.35 -18.20 2.39
CA ALA A 5 0.03 -18.92 1.18
C ALA A 5 1.47 -18.61 0.77
N GLY A 6 2.26 -19.64 0.51
CA GLY A 6 3.60 -19.51 -0.09
C GLY A 6 3.51 -19.11 -1.56
N LYS A 7 4.52 -18.36 -2.02
CA LYS A 7 4.69 -17.91 -3.40
C LYS A 7 6.18 -18.02 -3.78
N ILE A 8 6.51 -18.01 -5.07
CA ILE A 8 7.93 -18.06 -5.49
C ILE A 8 8.72 -16.86 -4.92
N TRP A 9 8.09 -15.69 -4.92
CA TRP A 9 8.61 -14.43 -4.38
C TRP A 9 8.62 -14.32 -2.86
N GLY A 10 8.03 -15.27 -2.11
CA GLY A 10 7.92 -15.17 -0.66
C GLY A 10 6.62 -15.77 -0.11
N LYS A 11 5.82 -15.00 0.63
CA LYS A 11 4.51 -15.44 1.13
C LYS A 11 3.53 -14.28 1.29
N THR A 12 2.24 -14.58 1.19
CA THR A 12 1.13 -13.65 1.50
C THR A 12 0.31 -14.18 2.67
N GLU A 13 -0.13 -13.27 3.53
CA GLU A 13 -1.08 -13.49 4.61
C GLU A 13 -2.25 -12.52 4.44
N LEU A 14 -3.45 -13.05 4.20
CA LEU A 14 -4.67 -12.25 4.19
C LEU A 14 -5.03 -11.84 5.62
N ILE A 15 -4.93 -10.55 5.94
CA ILE A 15 -5.31 -9.98 7.24
C ILE A 15 -6.83 -9.79 7.29
N HIS A 16 -7.40 -9.11 6.30
CA HIS A 16 -8.82 -8.82 6.23
C HIS A 16 -9.31 -8.74 4.77
N ALA A 17 -10.52 -9.24 4.50
CA ALA A 17 -11.20 -9.05 3.22
C ALA A 17 -12.70 -8.86 3.42
N ASN A 18 -13.28 -8.02 2.57
CA ASN A 18 -14.73 -7.88 2.37
C ASN A 18 -15.00 -7.53 0.89
N GLY A 19 -16.23 -7.15 0.55
CA GLY A 19 -16.60 -6.83 -0.85
C GLY A 19 -15.86 -5.62 -1.46
N VAL A 20 -15.28 -4.73 -0.64
CA VAL A 20 -14.70 -3.45 -1.07
C VAL A 20 -13.22 -3.30 -0.78
N LEU A 21 -12.66 -4.07 0.16
CA LEU A 21 -11.27 -4.03 0.61
C LEU A 21 -10.71 -5.46 0.74
N GLU A 22 -9.47 -5.66 0.31
CA GLU A 22 -8.60 -6.77 0.69
C GLU A 22 -7.30 -6.19 1.25
N PHE A 23 -6.81 -6.74 2.35
CA PHE A 23 -5.62 -6.27 3.06
C PHE A 23 -4.72 -7.45 3.40
N HIS A 24 -3.50 -7.41 2.86
CA HIS A 24 -2.51 -8.48 2.95
C HIS A 24 -1.23 -7.96 3.61
N ARG A 25 -0.58 -8.83 4.39
CA ARG A 25 0.85 -8.70 4.69
C ARG A 25 1.63 -9.64 3.78
N ILE A 26 2.59 -9.11 3.05
CA ILE A 26 3.45 -9.89 2.16
C ILE A 26 4.89 -9.82 2.66
N GLU A 27 5.54 -10.98 2.76
CA GLU A 27 7.00 -11.05 2.92
C GLU A 27 7.57 -11.43 1.56
N TYR A 28 8.53 -10.65 1.08
CA TYR A 28 9.09 -10.76 -0.26
C TYR A 28 10.60 -10.99 -0.22
N LYS A 29 11.13 -11.58 -1.29
CA LYS A 29 12.54 -11.94 -1.44
C LYS A 29 13.27 -11.05 -2.43
N LYS A 30 14.54 -10.77 -2.14
CA LYS A 30 15.49 -10.11 -3.02
C LYS A 30 15.59 -10.82 -4.36
N ASN A 31 15.61 -10.04 -5.43
CA ASN A 31 15.73 -10.48 -6.82
C ASN A 31 14.64 -11.44 -7.31
N VAL A 32 13.45 -11.45 -6.69
CA VAL A 32 12.29 -12.21 -7.18
C VAL A 32 11.10 -11.29 -7.44
N ALA A 33 10.50 -11.46 -8.63
CA ALA A 33 9.32 -10.72 -9.06
C ALA A 33 8.01 -11.41 -8.63
N CYS A 34 6.97 -10.62 -8.42
CA CYS A 34 5.60 -11.12 -8.42
C CYS A 34 5.11 -11.41 -9.85
N SER A 35 3.86 -11.83 -10.01
CA SER A 35 3.25 -11.96 -11.33
C SER A 35 2.89 -10.58 -11.88
N LYS A 36 3.29 -10.23 -13.10
CA LYS A 36 2.70 -9.11 -13.84
C LYS A 36 1.19 -9.31 -14.02
N HIS A 37 0.39 -8.46 -13.40
CA HIS A 37 -1.07 -8.56 -13.37
C HIS A 37 -1.74 -7.18 -13.39
N LYS A 38 -3.07 -7.12 -13.48
CA LYS A 38 -3.85 -5.89 -13.33
C LYS A 38 -5.11 -6.18 -12.49
N HIS A 39 -5.65 -5.14 -11.87
CA HIS A 39 -7.00 -5.15 -11.30
C HIS A 39 -7.91 -4.33 -12.22
N ASP A 40 -9.09 -4.83 -12.56
CA ASP A 40 -10.00 -4.12 -13.48
C ASP A 40 -10.76 -2.97 -12.81
N TYR A 41 -11.01 -3.06 -11.49
CA TYR A 41 -11.83 -2.11 -10.73
C TYR A 41 -11.20 -1.63 -9.41
N LYS A 42 -10.33 -2.42 -8.79
CA LYS A 42 -9.66 -2.05 -7.52
C LYS A 42 -8.35 -1.32 -7.79
N TRP A 43 -8.05 -0.32 -6.96
CA TRP A 43 -6.68 0.16 -6.79
C TRP A 43 -5.83 -0.93 -6.13
N ASN A 44 -4.52 -0.97 -6.42
CA ASN A 44 -3.56 -1.79 -5.67
C ASN A 44 -2.50 -0.88 -5.04
N GLY A 45 -2.35 -0.92 -3.72
CA GLY A 45 -1.41 -0.10 -2.95
C GLY A 45 -0.39 -0.94 -2.20
N PHE A 46 0.84 -0.43 -2.15
CA PHE A 46 1.98 -1.06 -1.47
C PHE A 46 2.58 -0.08 -0.47
N PHE A 47 2.53 -0.41 0.82
CA PHE A 47 3.26 0.28 1.89
C PHE A 47 4.41 -0.62 2.37
N ILE A 48 5.63 -0.12 2.48
CA ILE A 48 6.77 -0.95 2.88
C ILE A 48 6.98 -0.87 4.40
N GLU A 49 6.85 -2.01 5.08
CA GLU A 49 7.20 -2.15 6.51
C GLU A 49 8.71 -2.28 6.70
N SER A 50 9.41 -3.02 5.82
CA SER A 50 10.87 -3.18 5.86
C SER A 50 11.46 -3.64 4.53
N GLY A 51 12.75 -3.35 4.30
CA GLY A 51 13.47 -3.65 3.06
C GLY A 51 13.23 -2.62 1.96
N GLU A 52 13.56 -3.00 0.72
CA GLU A 52 13.38 -2.17 -0.47
C GLU A 52 12.67 -2.96 -1.60
N MET A 53 11.68 -2.35 -2.24
CA MET A 53 10.85 -2.93 -3.29
C MET A 53 10.77 -1.97 -4.48
N MET A 54 10.85 -2.50 -5.69
CA MET A 54 10.52 -1.77 -6.91
C MET A 54 9.14 -2.19 -7.42
N VAL A 55 8.27 -1.23 -7.74
CA VAL A 55 7.00 -1.45 -8.44
C VAL A 55 7.14 -0.95 -9.88
N ARG A 56 6.87 -1.84 -10.84
CA ARG A 56 6.79 -1.54 -12.27
C ARG A 56 5.34 -1.35 -12.68
N VAL A 57 5.05 -0.32 -13.48
CA VAL A 57 3.72 -0.07 -14.05
C VAL A 57 3.83 0.16 -15.55
N TRP A 58 3.10 -0.63 -16.33
CA TRP A 58 3.05 -0.50 -17.79
C TRP A 58 1.96 0.50 -18.18
N GLN A 59 2.40 1.64 -18.70
CA GLN A 59 1.53 2.77 -19.01
C GLN A 59 0.69 2.55 -20.28
N GLN A 60 -0.42 3.28 -20.39
CA GLN A 60 -1.41 3.16 -21.46
C GLN A 60 -1.83 4.53 -22.01
N GLY A 61 -2.59 4.54 -23.10
CA GLY A 61 -3.03 5.78 -23.76
C GLY A 61 -1.84 6.52 -24.39
N SER A 62 -1.72 7.82 -24.13
CA SER A 62 -0.62 8.66 -24.64
C SER A 62 0.79 8.24 -24.17
N GLN A 63 0.88 7.40 -23.14
CA GLN A 63 2.13 6.87 -22.58
C GLN A 63 2.33 5.38 -22.92
N GLN A 64 1.56 4.83 -23.87
CA GLN A 64 1.65 3.41 -24.23
C GLN A 64 3.06 2.99 -24.63
N GLY A 65 3.54 1.88 -24.05
CA GLY A 65 4.89 1.34 -24.28
C GLY A 65 5.93 1.81 -23.26
N LEU A 66 5.64 2.85 -22.46
CA LEU A 66 6.47 3.24 -21.34
C LEU A 66 6.25 2.32 -20.13
N ILE A 67 7.31 2.11 -19.36
CA ILE A 67 7.30 1.44 -18.06
C ILE A 67 7.75 2.47 -17.04
N ASP A 68 6.91 2.67 -16.04
CA ASP A 68 7.22 3.48 -14.86
C ASP A 68 7.81 2.57 -13.78
N GLU A 69 8.89 2.99 -13.13
CA GLU A 69 9.61 2.23 -12.10
C GLU A 69 9.73 3.07 -10.82
N THR A 70 8.96 2.71 -9.80
CA THR A 70 9.03 3.36 -8.48
C THR A 70 9.78 2.47 -7.50
N ILE A 71 10.85 2.98 -6.90
CA ILE A 71 11.56 2.32 -5.80
C ILE A 71 10.99 2.83 -4.47
N LEU A 72 10.68 1.91 -3.57
CA LEU A 72 10.05 2.13 -2.27
C LEU A 72 10.91 1.54 -1.16
N LYS A 73 11.12 2.31 -0.10
CA LYS A 73 11.83 1.95 1.13
C LYS A 73 10.86 1.91 2.30
N ALA A 74 11.30 1.40 3.46
CA ALA A 74 10.51 1.37 4.68
C ALA A 74 9.87 2.75 5.00
N GLY A 75 8.55 2.79 5.12
CA GLY A 75 7.74 4.00 5.30
C GLY A 75 7.12 4.57 4.01
N ASP A 76 7.62 4.19 2.83
CA ASP A 76 7.07 4.67 1.56
C ASP A 76 5.76 3.95 1.19
N PHE A 77 4.90 4.67 0.46
CA PHE A 77 3.65 4.16 -0.11
C PHE A 77 3.52 4.52 -1.59
N THR A 78 3.00 3.59 -2.39
CA THR A 78 2.49 3.90 -3.74
C THR A 78 1.17 3.19 -4.01
N ARG A 79 0.44 3.64 -5.03
CA ARG A 79 -0.77 2.97 -5.53
C ARG A 79 -0.85 2.96 -7.05
N VAL A 80 -1.23 1.82 -7.60
CA VAL A 80 -1.50 1.59 -9.03
C VAL A 80 -3.00 1.67 -9.26
N LYS A 81 -3.41 2.48 -10.23
CA LYS A 81 -4.83 2.64 -10.61
C LYS A 81 -5.37 1.41 -11.35
N PRO A 82 -6.70 1.18 -11.32
CA PRO A 82 -7.34 0.14 -12.12
C PRO A 82 -6.97 0.18 -13.61
N GLY A 83 -6.95 -0.98 -14.25
CA GLY A 83 -6.68 -1.16 -15.68
C GLY A 83 -5.20 -1.23 -16.07
N LEU A 84 -4.26 -0.78 -15.22
CA LEU A 84 -2.82 -0.84 -15.52
C LEU A 84 -2.20 -2.17 -15.08
N TYR A 85 -1.38 -2.76 -15.96
CA TYR A 85 -0.53 -3.88 -15.59
C TYR A 85 0.61 -3.40 -14.70
N HIS A 86 0.89 -4.16 -13.65
CA HIS A 86 1.96 -3.90 -12.70
C HIS A 86 2.59 -5.19 -12.15
N GLU A 87 3.79 -5.05 -11.61
CA GLU A 87 4.64 -6.11 -11.07
C GLU A 87 5.48 -5.48 -9.94
N PHE A 88 5.69 -6.20 -8.83
CA PHE A 88 6.69 -5.81 -7.83
C PHE A 88 7.91 -6.72 -7.88
N ILE A 89 9.07 -6.20 -7.52
CA ILE A 89 10.34 -6.92 -7.41
C ILE A 89 10.98 -6.54 -6.08
N GLY A 90 11.33 -7.52 -5.26
CA GLY A 90 12.15 -7.25 -4.06
C GLY A 90 13.56 -6.85 -4.46
N LEU A 91 13.99 -5.63 -4.10
CA LEU A 91 15.39 -5.22 -4.23
C LEU A 91 16.21 -5.66 -3.01
N GLU A 92 15.53 -5.90 -1.89
CA GLU A 92 16.01 -6.62 -0.71
C GLU A 92 14.98 -7.68 -0.27
N ASP A 93 15.33 -8.49 0.72
CA ASP A 93 14.32 -9.25 1.48
C ASP A 93 13.57 -8.26 2.38
N GLY A 94 12.25 -8.39 2.49
CA GLY A 94 11.48 -7.39 3.22
C GLY A 94 10.02 -7.75 3.44
N VAL A 95 9.28 -6.77 3.96
CA VAL A 95 7.86 -6.88 4.25
C VAL A 95 7.12 -5.66 3.73
N ALA A 96 6.00 -5.90 3.06
CA ALA A 96 5.07 -4.86 2.67
C ALA A 96 3.64 -5.21 3.07
N PHE A 97 2.82 -4.19 3.16
CA PHE A 97 1.38 -4.25 3.25
C PHE A 97 0.79 -3.95 1.87
N GLU A 98 0.02 -4.90 1.36
CA GLU A 98 -0.61 -4.85 0.03
C GLU A 98 -2.13 -4.67 0.22
N LEU A 99 -2.70 -3.65 -0.41
CA LEU A 99 -4.11 -3.25 -0.23
C LEU A 99 -4.82 -3.20 -1.58
N TYR A 100 -5.95 -3.89 -1.72
CA TYR A 100 -6.85 -3.75 -2.87
C TYR A 100 -8.16 -3.11 -2.44
N TRP A 101 -8.54 -1.95 -3.01
CA TRP A 101 -9.81 -1.30 -2.63
C TRP A 101 -10.58 -0.68 -3.79
N ALA A 102 -11.89 -0.62 -3.63
CA ALA A 102 -12.78 0.26 -4.40
C ALA A 102 -12.77 1.66 -3.77
N GLU A 103 -12.72 2.71 -4.58
CA GLU A 103 -12.65 4.10 -4.13
C GLU A 103 -14.07 4.68 -3.97
N PHE A 104 -14.40 5.14 -2.76
CA PHE A 104 -15.66 5.83 -2.43
C PHE A 104 -15.44 7.34 -2.24
N SER A 105 -16.49 8.06 -1.86
CA SER A 105 -16.35 9.47 -1.47
C SER A 105 -15.31 9.62 -0.35
N HIS A 106 -14.48 10.65 -0.44
CA HIS A 106 -13.54 10.98 0.63
C HIS A 106 -14.24 11.72 1.79
N ASP A 107 -15.42 12.30 1.53
CA ASP A 107 -16.26 13.02 2.49
C ASP A 107 -17.23 12.08 3.24
N ASP A 108 -16.77 10.90 3.65
CA ASP A 108 -17.58 9.86 4.32
C ASP A 108 -17.35 9.81 5.85
N ILE A 109 -17.07 10.98 6.46
CA ILE A 109 -16.80 11.07 7.91
C ILE A 109 -17.43 12.31 8.55
N THR A 110 -18.47 12.07 9.36
CA THR A 110 -19.03 13.07 10.29
C THR A 110 -18.38 12.90 11.66
N ARG A 111 -17.93 14.01 12.26
CA ARG A 111 -17.29 14.03 13.58
C ARG A 111 -18.16 14.81 14.59
N GLU A 112 -18.56 14.16 15.67
CA GLU A 112 -19.26 14.82 16.79
C GLU A 112 -18.29 15.56 17.74
N SER A 113 -17.01 15.18 17.73
CA SER A 113 -15.95 15.82 18.49
C SER A 113 -14.62 15.74 17.74
N GLN A 114 -13.64 16.54 18.17
CA GLN A 114 -12.25 16.43 17.71
C GLN A 114 -11.42 15.60 18.70
N GLY A 115 -10.22 15.19 18.25
CA GLY A 115 -9.24 14.56 19.13
C GLY A 115 -8.94 15.46 20.33
N HIS A 116 -9.07 14.91 21.53
CA HIS A 116 -8.84 15.57 22.81
C HIS A 116 -8.13 14.58 23.74
N ALA A 117 -7.35 15.07 24.71
CA ALA A 117 -6.90 14.18 25.77
C ALA A 117 -8.06 13.83 26.68
N VAL A 118 -8.09 12.56 27.05
CA VAL A 118 -9.09 12.01 27.97
C VAL A 118 -8.73 12.30 29.44
N ASN A 119 -7.47 12.61 29.75
CA ASN A 119 -6.95 12.64 31.13
C ASN A 119 -6.02 13.82 31.52
N GLU A 120 -5.63 14.73 30.61
CA GLU A 120 -4.58 15.79 30.80
C GLU A 120 -3.22 15.26 31.35
N ASP A 121 -2.12 15.22 30.61
CA ASP A 121 -1.55 16.35 29.87
C ASP A 121 -1.05 15.93 28.49
N VAL A 122 -1.08 16.89 27.59
CA VAL A 122 -1.11 16.73 26.12
C VAL A 122 0.14 16.13 25.46
N SER A 123 0.95 16.98 24.83
CA SER A 123 2.24 17.36 25.43
C SER A 123 2.26 18.31 26.65
N ALA A 124 1.14 18.69 27.28
CA ALA A 124 0.20 19.75 26.86
C ALA A 124 0.09 20.06 25.35
N ILE A 125 -1.11 19.91 24.77
CA ILE A 125 -1.48 19.59 23.35
C ILE A 125 -0.56 20.18 22.26
N ASP A 126 0.70 19.76 22.20
CA ASP A 126 1.76 20.36 21.40
C ASP A 126 1.78 21.90 21.50
N LYS A 127 2.56 22.47 22.44
CA LYS A 127 2.72 23.94 22.58
C LYS A 127 3.44 24.61 21.39
N THR A 128 3.51 23.92 20.25
CA THR A 128 4.53 24.05 19.21
C THR A 128 3.91 23.93 17.82
N TYR A 129 2.86 24.71 17.55
CA TYR A 129 2.69 25.30 16.22
C TYR A 129 3.65 26.50 16.11
N GLU A 130 4.96 26.25 16.23
CA GLU A 130 5.96 27.30 16.04
C GLU A 130 6.10 27.62 14.54
N ASN A 131 5.23 28.52 14.10
CA ASN A 131 5.44 29.47 13.02
C ASN A 131 5.72 28.89 11.62
N GLU A 132 4.66 28.65 10.85
CA GLU A 132 4.49 29.17 9.48
C GLU A 132 3.02 29.16 9.05
#